data_AF-A0A9D7X1I5-F1
#
_entry.id   AF-A0A9D7X1I5-F1
#
_cell.length_a   1.000
_cell.length_b   1.000
_cell.length_c   1.000
_cell.angle_alpha   90.00
_cell.angle_beta   90.00
_cell.angle_gamma   90.00
#
_symmetry.space_group_name_H-M   'P 1'
#
loop_
_entity.id
_entity.type
_entity.pdbx_description
1 polymer ?
#
loop_
_entity_poly.entity_id
_entity_poly.type
_entity_poly.pdbx_seq_one_letter_code
_entity_poly.pdbx_strand_id
1 'polypeptide(L)'
;MKNLIVFFALISVPFGAYSIDFKIGILRNVQVKKFAFKVSESTYCLKSSNKTLKNKISSKTDINIQCSSGKLSLNIDGKFIGNFDTLKLSNIESDTGVFSVSSINPSLKSRFYYDDLLIFPNKKSLTLVNVVDFEKYIVGVLESEVGEGKSKDFYKVHAIISRTYALKNQYKFIHEGFYLTDLVNCQVYKGNMYKDSNIINAVQETENLILVDENMEYIIASYFSNSGGQTNNVEDVWSKALPYLRSIHDPYSMGGINYVWEKKILKSKWLNYLDKNFQYPVNNVEALNAALNFKQEIRHKYLVDWVYQIPLTQVRKDWNLKSTYFSIFDNGEYLSFKGKGFGHGV
;
A
#
# COMPACT_ATOMS: atom_id res chain seq x y z
N MET A 1 39.32 -48.22 -34.79
CA MET A 1 38.86 -47.23 -33.79
C MET A 1 37.44 -46.81 -34.17
N LYS A 2 36.42 -47.24 -33.41
CA LYS A 2 35.02 -46.80 -33.59
C LYS A 2 34.75 -45.67 -32.60
N ASN A 3 34.43 -44.48 -33.11
CA ASN A 3 34.06 -43.33 -32.30
C ASN A 3 32.62 -43.48 -31.83
N LEU A 4 32.42 -43.39 -30.50
CA LEU A 4 31.12 -43.37 -29.85
C LEU A 4 30.66 -41.91 -29.75
N ILE A 5 29.61 -41.54 -30.47
CA ILE A 5 28.97 -40.23 -30.35
C ILE A 5 27.88 -40.36 -29.28
N VAL A 6 28.07 -39.67 -28.14
CA VAL A 6 27.08 -39.58 -27.06
C VAL A 6 26.22 -38.35 -27.31
N PHE A 7 24.93 -38.56 -27.56
CA PHE A 7 23.93 -37.50 -27.66
C PHE A 7 23.45 -37.12 -26.25
N PHE A 8 23.72 -35.89 -25.81
CA PHE A 8 23.09 -35.33 -24.61
C PHE A 8 21.71 -34.79 -24.99
N ALA A 9 20.65 -35.51 -24.60
CA ALA A 9 19.29 -34.98 -24.68
C ALA A 9 19.08 -34.01 -23.50
N LEU A 10 18.96 -32.71 -23.78
CA LEU A 10 18.47 -31.73 -22.81
C LEU A 10 16.99 -32.02 -22.56
N ILE A 11 16.67 -32.54 -21.37
CA ILE A 11 15.30 -32.67 -20.89
C ILE A 11 14.86 -31.27 -20.45
N SER A 12 14.14 -30.56 -21.32
CA SER A 12 13.41 -29.35 -20.92
C SER A 12 12.24 -29.77 -20.03
N VAL A 13 12.42 -29.71 -18.71
CA VAL A 13 11.31 -29.81 -17.77
C VAL A 13 10.47 -28.53 -17.92
N PRO A 14 9.21 -28.59 -18.34
CA PRO A 14 8.35 -27.42 -18.32
C PRO A 14 8.16 -27.03 -16.85
N PHE A 15 8.77 -25.92 -16.43
CA PHE A 15 8.35 -25.24 -15.22
C PHE A 15 6.91 -24.80 -15.45
N GLY A 16 5.96 -25.54 -14.87
CA GLY A 16 4.59 -25.03 -14.77
C GLY A 16 4.65 -23.70 -14.03
N ALA A 17 4.18 -22.64 -14.68
CA ALA A 17 3.97 -21.35 -14.03
C ALA A 17 2.90 -21.56 -12.95
N TYR A 18 3.32 -21.81 -11.72
CA TYR A 18 2.43 -21.77 -10.58
C TYR A 18 2.15 -20.29 -10.30
N SER A 19 0.96 -19.82 -10.66
CA SER A 19 0.44 -18.56 -10.15
C SER A 19 0.41 -18.63 -8.63
N ILE A 20 1.04 -17.65 -7.98
CA ILE A 20 1.06 -17.54 -6.53
C ILE A 20 -0.21 -16.77 -6.12
N ASP A 21 -1.15 -17.46 -5.50
CA ASP A 21 -2.30 -16.81 -4.86
C ASP A 21 -1.81 -15.88 -3.74
N PHE A 22 -2.07 -14.59 -3.90
CA PHE A 22 -1.70 -13.56 -2.96
C PHE A 22 -2.91 -13.11 -2.14
N LYS A 23 -2.78 -13.09 -0.80
CA LYS A 23 -3.91 -12.84 0.11
C LYS A 23 -3.88 -11.41 0.61
N ILE A 24 -4.80 -10.56 0.16
CA ILE A 24 -4.87 -9.16 0.57
C ILE A 24 -6.09 -8.93 1.46
N GLY A 25 -5.86 -8.46 2.69
CA GLY A 25 -6.93 -7.96 3.55
C GLY A 25 -7.49 -6.66 2.98
N ILE A 26 -8.78 -6.66 2.65
CA ILE A 26 -9.47 -5.51 2.02
C ILE A 26 -10.43 -4.83 3.00
N LEU A 27 -10.68 -3.52 2.77
CA LEU A 27 -11.52 -2.66 3.62
C LEU A 27 -11.01 -2.58 5.07
N ARG A 28 -9.68 -2.61 5.26
CA ARG A 28 -9.05 -2.69 6.59
C ARG A 28 -9.13 -1.41 7.40
N ASN A 29 -9.52 -0.30 6.78
CA ASN A 29 -9.75 0.97 7.44
C ASN A 29 -11.09 1.04 8.18
N VAL A 30 -11.97 0.04 8.04
CA VAL A 30 -13.31 0.04 8.66
C VAL A 30 -13.64 -1.30 9.32
N GLN A 31 -14.48 -1.28 10.35
CA GLN A 31 -15.03 -2.49 10.97
C GLN A 31 -16.31 -2.91 10.24
N VAL A 32 -16.17 -3.73 9.19
CA VAL A 32 -17.31 -4.23 8.41
C VAL A 32 -18.14 -5.19 9.25
N LYS A 33 -19.41 -4.86 9.51
CA LYS A 33 -20.37 -5.74 10.23
C LYS A 33 -21.31 -6.46 9.27
N LYS A 34 -21.61 -5.83 8.14
CA LYS A 34 -22.49 -6.36 7.10
C LYS A 34 -22.02 -5.88 5.74
N PHE A 35 -21.93 -6.80 4.79
CA PHE A 35 -21.61 -6.47 3.39
C PHE A 35 -22.43 -7.35 2.44
N ALA A 36 -22.50 -6.89 1.20
CA ALA A 36 -22.99 -7.68 0.08
C ALA A 36 -21.90 -7.81 -0.97
N PHE A 37 -21.98 -8.88 -1.74
CA PHE A 37 -21.17 -9.00 -2.95
C PHE A 37 -22.02 -9.45 -4.13
N LYS A 38 -21.60 -9.03 -5.32
CA LYS A 38 -22.17 -9.47 -6.60
C LYS A 38 -21.05 -9.92 -7.51
N VAL A 39 -21.27 -10.99 -8.24
CA VAL A 39 -20.32 -11.52 -9.21
C VAL A 39 -20.62 -10.97 -10.61
N SER A 40 -19.61 -10.89 -11.48
CA SER A 40 -19.78 -10.60 -12.90
C SER A 40 -20.45 -11.79 -13.62
N GLU A 41 -20.47 -11.78 -14.96
CA GLU A 41 -21.04 -12.88 -15.77
C GLU A 41 -20.29 -14.22 -15.64
N SER A 42 -19.09 -14.22 -15.05
CA SER A 42 -18.30 -15.43 -14.81
C SER A 42 -18.93 -16.37 -13.77
N THR A 43 -18.72 -17.67 -13.91
CA THR A 43 -19.29 -18.66 -12.97
C THR A 43 -18.51 -18.75 -11.67
N TYR A 44 -19.13 -18.36 -10.56
CA TYR A 44 -18.58 -18.51 -9.21
C TYR A 44 -19.27 -19.62 -8.41
N CYS A 45 -18.51 -20.25 -7.51
CA CYS A 45 -19.04 -21.08 -6.43
C CYS A 45 -18.82 -20.42 -5.06
N LEU A 46 -19.78 -20.61 -4.16
CA LEU A 46 -19.65 -20.26 -2.74
C LEU A 46 -19.55 -21.55 -1.92
N LYS A 47 -18.48 -21.64 -1.15
CA LYS A 47 -18.13 -22.78 -0.30
C LYS A 47 -17.99 -22.34 1.15
N SER A 48 -18.26 -23.25 2.07
CA SER A 48 -17.84 -23.16 3.47
C SER A 48 -17.08 -24.42 3.82
N SER A 49 -15.83 -24.27 4.24
CA SER A 49 -14.91 -25.42 4.37
C SER A 49 -14.92 -26.27 3.09
N ASN A 50 -15.24 -27.57 3.18
CA ASN A 50 -15.33 -28.48 2.02
C ASN A 50 -16.74 -28.61 1.42
N LYS A 51 -17.74 -27.90 1.97
CA LYS A 51 -19.12 -27.97 1.51
C LYS A 51 -19.43 -26.83 0.55
N THR A 52 -19.81 -27.18 -0.68
CA THR A 52 -20.41 -26.22 -1.61
C THR A 52 -21.81 -25.81 -1.14
N LEU A 53 -22.03 -24.51 -1.02
CA LEU A 53 -23.34 -23.92 -0.69
C LEU A 53 -24.12 -23.54 -1.96
N LYS A 54 -23.43 -23.00 -2.97
CA LYS A 54 -24.01 -22.66 -4.29
C LYS A 54 -22.95 -22.79 -5.37
N ASN A 55 -23.20 -23.59 -6.41
CA ASN A 55 -22.18 -23.94 -7.43
C ASN A 55 -22.17 -23.01 -8.65
N LYS A 56 -23.23 -22.24 -8.89
CA LYS A 56 -23.30 -21.26 -9.98
C LYS A 56 -24.03 -20.02 -9.47
N ILE A 57 -23.26 -19.00 -9.13
CA ILE A 57 -23.80 -17.68 -8.74
C ILE A 57 -23.85 -16.84 -10.01
N SER A 58 -25.01 -16.25 -10.28
CA SER A 58 -25.19 -15.29 -11.37
C SER A 58 -25.12 -13.86 -10.84
N SER A 59 -24.89 -12.90 -11.74
CA SER A 59 -24.88 -11.46 -11.42
C SER A 59 -26.18 -10.92 -10.81
N LYS A 60 -27.29 -11.65 -10.96
CA LYS A 60 -28.60 -11.32 -10.38
C LYS A 60 -28.80 -11.84 -8.95
N THR A 61 -27.91 -12.71 -8.47
CA THR A 61 -28.02 -13.29 -7.12
C THR A 61 -27.58 -12.25 -6.09
N ASP A 62 -28.46 -11.92 -5.14
CA ASP A 62 -28.13 -11.01 -4.04
C ASP A 62 -27.60 -11.78 -2.84
N ILE A 63 -26.31 -11.66 -2.56
CA ILE A 63 -25.65 -12.33 -1.44
C ILE A 63 -25.29 -11.31 -0.37
N ASN A 64 -25.85 -11.51 0.83
CA ASN A 64 -25.64 -10.65 1.98
C ASN A 64 -25.03 -11.47 3.13
N ILE A 65 -23.97 -10.95 3.73
CA ILE A 65 -23.28 -11.58 4.87
C ILE A 65 -23.20 -10.57 6.00
N GLN A 66 -23.51 -11.04 7.22
CA GLN A 66 -23.40 -10.25 8.44
C GLN A 66 -22.71 -11.04 9.55
N CYS A 67 -21.99 -10.33 10.42
CA CYS A 67 -21.45 -10.91 11.64
C CYS A 67 -22.58 -10.99 12.69
N SER A 68 -22.89 -12.21 13.15
CA SER A 68 -23.83 -12.46 14.23
C SER A 68 -23.25 -13.46 15.20
N SER A 69 -23.13 -13.09 16.48
CA SER A 69 -22.59 -13.95 17.55
C SER A 69 -21.24 -14.61 17.24
N GLY A 70 -20.34 -13.87 16.58
CA GLY A 70 -19.01 -14.37 16.21
C GLY A 70 -19.00 -15.33 15.00
N LYS A 71 -20.12 -15.50 14.29
CA LYS A 71 -20.22 -16.30 13.06
C LYS A 71 -20.71 -15.47 11.87
N LEU A 72 -20.56 -16.02 10.67
CA LEU A 72 -21.04 -15.47 9.41
C LEU A 72 -22.48 -15.94 9.15
N SER A 73 -23.44 -15.03 9.27
CA SER A 73 -24.83 -15.28 8.88
C SER A 73 -24.99 -14.98 7.39
N LEU A 74 -25.28 -16.00 6.59
CA LEU A 74 -25.42 -15.91 5.14
C LEU A 74 -26.90 -15.85 4.72
N ASN A 75 -27.25 -14.82 3.96
CA ASN A 75 -28.54 -14.68 3.28
C ASN A 75 -28.32 -14.64 1.77
N ILE A 76 -29.06 -15.44 1.02
CA ILE A 76 -29.05 -15.46 -0.44
C ILE A 76 -30.47 -15.19 -0.93
N ASP A 77 -30.64 -14.18 -1.78
CA ASP A 77 -31.92 -13.79 -2.38
C ASP A 77 -33.03 -13.58 -1.31
N GLY A 78 -32.64 -12.99 -0.16
CA GLY A 78 -33.52 -12.75 0.98
C GLY A 78 -33.76 -13.96 1.92
N LYS A 79 -33.33 -15.16 1.54
CA LYS A 79 -33.48 -16.39 2.35
C LYS A 79 -32.26 -16.64 3.24
N PHE A 80 -32.48 -16.88 4.53
CA PHE A 80 -31.42 -17.32 5.45
C PHE A 80 -30.97 -18.74 5.12
N ILE A 81 -29.65 -18.90 4.91
CA ILE A 81 -29.04 -20.18 4.55
C ILE A 81 -28.41 -20.86 5.76
N GLY A 82 -27.78 -20.10 6.65
CA GLY A 82 -27.12 -20.64 7.83
C GLY A 82 -26.03 -19.74 8.40
N ASN A 83 -25.42 -20.22 9.49
CA ASN A 83 -24.27 -19.62 10.14
C ASN A 83 -23.01 -20.43 9.86
N PHE A 84 -21.93 -19.76 9.47
CA PHE A 84 -20.68 -20.38 9.04
C PHE A 84 -19.48 -19.75 9.73
N ASP A 85 -18.41 -20.52 9.91
CA ASP A 85 -17.15 -19.99 10.47
C ASP A 85 -16.28 -19.37 9.37
N THR A 86 -16.36 -19.90 8.14
CA THR A 86 -15.67 -19.36 6.96
C THR A 86 -16.56 -19.46 5.72
N LEU A 87 -16.39 -18.50 4.80
CA LEU A 87 -16.98 -18.53 3.47
C LEU A 87 -15.90 -18.21 2.44
N LYS A 88 -15.82 -19.02 1.38
CA LYS A 88 -14.95 -18.78 0.23
C LYS A 88 -15.79 -18.67 -1.03
N LEU A 89 -15.74 -17.52 -1.67
CA LEU A 89 -16.19 -17.32 -3.05
C LEU A 89 -15.01 -17.67 -3.94
N SER A 90 -15.17 -18.67 -4.80
CA SER A 90 -14.16 -19.08 -5.76
C SER A 90 -14.65 -19.00 -7.18
N ASN A 91 -13.87 -18.36 -8.03
CA ASN A 91 -14.08 -18.36 -9.47
C ASN A 91 -13.83 -19.78 -10.00
N ILE A 92 -14.74 -20.28 -10.84
CA ILE A 92 -14.63 -21.63 -11.43
C ILE A 92 -13.94 -21.56 -12.80
N GLU A 93 -14.01 -20.41 -13.46
CA GLU A 93 -13.39 -20.17 -14.77
C GLU A 93 -12.03 -19.52 -14.59
N SER A 94 -11.01 -19.92 -15.34
CA SER A 94 -9.63 -19.56 -15.02
C SER A 94 -9.24 -18.10 -15.22
N ASP A 95 -10.02 -17.26 -15.96
CA ASP A 95 -9.39 -16.05 -16.53
C ASP A 95 -10.13 -14.70 -16.45
N THR A 96 -11.33 -14.59 -15.87
CA THR A 96 -12.07 -13.30 -15.93
C THR A 96 -12.97 -13.01 -14.72
N GLY A 97 -12.79 -13.75 -13.62
CA GLY A 97 -13.58 -13.55 -12.42
C GLY A 97 -13.42 -12.16 -11.85
N VAL A 98 -14.51 -11.38 -11.86
CA VAL A 98 -14.60 -10.11 -11.14
C VAL A 98 -15.80 -10.15 -10.22
N PHE A 99 -15.60 -9.80 -8.95
CA PHE A 99 -16.68 -9.62 -8.00
C PHE A 99 -16.65 -8.21 -7.44
N SER A 100 -17.81 -7.71 -7.04
CA SER A 100 -17.97 -6.43 -6.38
C SER A 100 -18.27 -6.64 -4.90
N VAL A 101 -17.70 -5.80 -4.03
CA VAL A 101 -17.97 -5.78 -2.60
C VAL A 101 -18.55 -4.43 -2.22
N SER A 102 -19.72 -4.46 -1.60
CA SER A 102 -20.41 -3.28 -1.06
C SER A 102 -20.57 -3.45 0.44
N SER A 103 -19.86 -2.65 1.24
CA SER A 103 -20.08 -2.61 2.68
C SER A 103 -21.41 -1.88 2.96
N ILE A 104 -22.30 -2.54 3.71
CA ILE A 104 -23.63 -2.01 4.08
C ILE A 104 -23.55 -1.34 5.46
N ASN A 105 -22.76 -1.92 6.36
CA ASN A 105 -22.53 -1.35 7.69
C ASN A 105 -21.03 -1.47 8.04
N PRO A 106 -20.25 -0.36 7.95
CA PRO A 106 -20.65 0.98 7.50
C PRO A 106 -20.97 1.03 5.99
N SER A 107 -21.77 2.00 5.55
CA SER A 107 -22.10 2.17 4.12
C SER A 107 -20.89 2.71 3.35
N LEU A 108 -20.38 1.95 2.38
CA LEU A 108 -19.28 2.35 1.51
C LEU A 108 -19.62 2.10 0.04
N LYS A 109 -18.99 2.87 -0.85
CA LYS A 109 -19.06 2.63 -2.29
C LYS A 109 -18.55 1.23 -2.64
N SER A 110 -19.20 0.61 -3.62
CA SER A 110 -18.78 -0.69 -4.14
C SER A 110 -17.38 -0.60 -4.76
N ARG A 111 -16.58 -1.65 -4.56
CA ARG A 111 -15.29 -1.85 -5.23
C ARG A 111 -15.27 -3.20 -5.92
N PHE A 112 -14.55 -3.30 -7.03
CA PHE A 112 -14.43 -4.53 -7.80
C PHE A 112 -13.08 -5.18 -7.54
N TYR A 113 -13.02 -6.50 -7.53
CA TYR A 113 -11.84 -7.30 -7.21
C TYR A 113 -11.75 -8.50 -8.15
N TYR A 114 -10.53 -8.96 -8.40
CA TYR A 114 -10.26 -10.13 -9.23
C TYR A 114 -10.34 -11.42 -8.41
N ASP A 115 -10.62 -12.52 -9.10
CA ASP A 115 -10.48 -13.90 -8.59
C ASP A 115 -11.34 -14.18 -7.35
N ASP A 116 -10.76 -14.53 -6.21
CA ASP A 116 -11.46 -15.17 -5.10
C ASP A 116 -11.66 -14.22 -3.89
N LEU A 117 -12.67 -14.51 -3.07
CA LEU A 117 -12.93 -13.82 -1.81
C LEU A 117 -13.03 -14.82 -0.65
N LEU A 118 -12.18 -14.67 0.35
CA LEU A 118 -12.23 -15.40 1.61
C LEU A 118 -12.77 -14.48 2.73
N ILE A 119 -13.72 -15.00 3.51
CA ILE A 119 -14.40 -14.27 4.57
C ILE A 119 -14.39 -15.10 5.85
N PHE A 120 -14.05 -14.44 6.96
CA PHE A 120 -14.12 -15.02 8.29
C PHE A 120 -14.44 -13.95 9.35
N PRO A 121 -15.07 -14.32 10.47
CA PRO A 121 -15.39 -13.38 11.53
C PRO A 121 -14.13 -12.99 12.31
N ASN A 122 -14.09 -11.74 12.75
CA ASN A 122 -13.10 -11.24 13.70
C ASN A 122 -13.83 -10.45 14.80
N LYS A 123 -14.01 -11.09 15.96
CA LYS A 123 -14.76 -10.55 17.11
C LYS A 123 -16.17 -10.07 16.71
N LYS A 124 -16.36 -8.76 16.56
CA LYS A 124 -17.64 -8.10 16.25
C LYS A 124 -17.72 -7.58 14.80
N SER A 125 -16.76 -7.93 13.96
CA SER A 125 -16.67 -7.53 12.55
C SER A 125 -16.29 -8.71 11.66
N LEU A 126 -16.23 -8.45 10.37
CA LEU A 126 -15.87 -9.38 9.30
C LEU A 126 -14.49 -9.01 8.78
N THR A 127 -13.65 -10.01 8.58
CA THR A 127 -12.42 -9.88 7.79
C THR A 127 -12.72 -10.37 6.38
N LEU A 128 -12.41 -9.53 5.40
CA LEU A 128 -12.52 -9.82 3.98
C LEU A 128 -11.12 -9.90 3.41
N VAL A 129 -10.82 -10.99 2.70
CA VAL A 129 -9.52 -11.25 2.09
C VAL A 129 -9.71 -11.55 0.62
N ASN A 130 -9.20 -10.69 -0.25
CA ASN A 130 -9.12 -11.00 -1.67
C ASN A 130 -7.95 -11.96 -1.89
N VAL A 131 -8.24 -13.12 -2.45
CA VAL A 131 -7.25 -14.12 -2.87
C VAL A 131 -7.12 -13.97 -4.38
N VAL A 132 -5.99 -13.46 -4.84
CA VAL A 132 -5.82 -12.95 -6.20
C VAL A 132 -4.50 -13.40 -6.79
N ASP A 133 -4.47 -13.62 -8.10
CA ASP A 133 -3.22 -13.82 -8.83
C ASP A 133 -2.25 -12.65 -8.56
N PHE A 134 -0.99 -12.99 -8.34
CA PHE A 134 0.00 -12.01 -7.92
C PHE A 134 0.18 -10.86 -8.94
N GLU A 135 0.15 -11.13 -10.24
CA GLU A 135 0.30 -10.09 -11.27
C GLU A 135 -0.95 -9.23 -11.38
N LYS A 136 -2.15 -9.81 -11.24
CA LYS A 136 -3.41 -9.03 -11.11
C LYS A 136 -3.40 -8.12 -9.87
N TYR A 137 -2.79 -8.56 -8.76
CA TYR A 137 -2.57 -7.71 -7.60
C TYR A 137 -1.66 -6.52 -7.94
N ILE A 138 -0.54 -6.74 -8.64
CA ILE A 138 0.37 -5.66 -9.07
C ILE A 138 -0.36 -4.66 -9.97
N VAL A 139 -1.17 -5.11 -10.92
CA VAL A 139 -2.03 -4.21 -11.73
C VAL A 139 -2.91 -3.34 -10.84
N GLY A 140 -3.64 -3.95 -9.89
CA GLY A 140 -4.53 -3.20 -9.00
C GLY A 140 -3.80 -2.23 -8.06
N VAL A 141 -2.55 -2.52 -7.66
CA VAL A 141 -1.70 -1.59 -6.91
C VAL A 141 -1.34 -0.37 -7.77
N LEU A 142 -0.90 -0.57 -9.01
CA LEU A 142 -0.52 0.53 -9.90
C LEU A 142 -1.71 1.45 -10.19
N GLU A 143 -2.87 0.86 -10.49
CA GLU A 143 -4.12 1.61 -10.67
C GLU A 143 -4.46 2.46 -9.43
N SER A 144 -4.19 1.94 -8.24
CA SER A 144 -4.57 2.57 -6.97
C SER A 144 -3.60 3.62 -6.46
N GLU A 145 -2.29 3.43 -6.67
CA GLU A 145 -1.21 4.28 -6.15
C GLU A 145 -0.89 5.45 -7.08
N VAL A 146 -0.82 5.19 -8.38
CA VAL A 146 -0.34 6.19 -9.37
C VAL A 146 -1.38 6.61 -10.39
N GLY A 147 -2.44 5.83 -10.57
CA GLY A 147 -3.53 6.12 -11.48
C GLY A 147 -3.09 6.11 -12.95
N GLU A 148 -3.94 6.65 -13.81
CA GLU A 148 -3.76 6.68 -15.26
C GLU A 148 -2.88 7.84 -15.75
N GLY A 149 -2.57 7.85 -17.06
CA GLY A 149 -1.93 8.97 -17.74
C GLY A 149 -0.42 9.10 -17.54
N LYS A 150 0.25 8.05 -17.06
CA LYS A 150 1.73 8.00 -16.98
C LYS A 150 2.33 7.29 -18.19
N SER A 151 3.64 7.46 -18.37
CA SER A 151 4.35 6.75 -19.43
C SER A 151 4.43 5.26 -19.13
N LYS A 152 4.56 4.45 -20.19
CA LYS A 152 4.72 3.00 -20.04
C LYS A 152 5.94 2.62 -19.19
N ASP A 153 7.06 3.32 -19.38
CA ASP A 153 8.28 3.07 -18.60
C ASP A 153 8.10 3.41 -17.12
N PHE A 154 7.31 4.45 -16.80
CA PHE A 154 6.94 4.74 -15.42
C PHE A 154 6.18 3.57 -14.79
N TYR A 155 5.19 3.01 -15.50
CA TYR A 155 4.46 1.83 -15.01
C TYR A 155 5.37 0.60 -14.89
N LYS A 156 6.32 0.38 -15.80
CA LYS A 156 7.29 -0.72 -15.71
C LYS A 156 8.14 -0.63 -14.45
N VAL A 157 8.73 0.54 -14.19
CA VAL A 157 9.50 0.79 -12.97
C VAL A 157 8.61 0.58 -11.75
N HIS A 158 7.38 1.09 -11.78
CA HIS A 158 6.47 0.97 -10.65
C HIS A 158 6.02 -0.47 -10.39
N ALA A 159 5.85 -1.29 -11.44
CA ALA A 159 5.52 -2.70 -11.32
C ALA A 159 6.65 -3.46 -10.61
N ILE A 160 7.89 -3.23 -11.01
CA ILE A 160 9.08 -3.87 -10.42
C ILE A 160 9.23 -3.51 -8.93
N ILE A 161 9.13 -2.23 -8.56
CA ILE A 161 9.23 -1.81 -7.16
C ILE A 161 8.05 -2.34 -6.34
N SER A 162 6.83 -2.34 -6.89
CA SER A 162 5.64 -2.84 -6.21
C SER A 162 5.73 -4.35 -5.96
N ARG A 163 6.24 -5.11 -6.94
CA ARG A 163 6.49 -6.55 -6.83
C ARG A 163 7.51 -6.86 -5.74
N THR A 164 8.62 -6.13 -5.77
CA THR A 164 9.69 -6.27 -4.78
C THR A 164 9.20 -5.98 -3.37
N TYR A 165 8.44 -4.90 -3.19
CA TYR A 165 7.82 -4.57 -1.91
C TYR A 165 6.90 -5.68 -1.42
N ALA A 166 6.02 -6.17 -2.29
CA ALA A 166 5.01 -7.16 -1.92
C ALA A 166 5.66 -8.46 -1.46
N LEU A 167 6.67 -8.96 -2.18
CA LEU A 167 7.39 -10.18 -1.83
C LEU A 167 8.22 -10.04 -0.55
N LYS A 168 8.90 -8.89 -0.36
CA LYS A 168 9.66 -8.62 0.88
C LYS A 168 8.77 -8.59 2.11
N ASN A 169 7.54 -8.09 1.99
CA ASN A 169 6.62 -7.87 3.10
C ASN A 169 5.48 -8.90 3.20
N GLN A 170 5.48 -9.95 2.37
CA GLN A 170 4.32 -10.84 2.17
C GLN A 170 3.79 -11.52 3.44
N TYR A 171 4.55 -11.61 4.53
CA TYR A 171 4.07 -12.23 5.77
C TYR A 171 3.77 -11.25 6.90
N LYS A 172 3.71 -9.94 6.60
CA LYS A 172 3.51 -8.88 7.59
C LYS A 172 2.24 -9.06 8.43
N PHE A 173 1.17 -9.58 7.83
CA PHE A 173 -0.12 -9.80 8.51
C PHE A 173 -0.56 -11.26 8.57
N ILE A 174 0.37 -12.22 8.42
CA ILE A 174 0.01 -13.65 8.36
C ILE A 174 -0.76 -14.13 9.59
N HIS A 175 -0.49 -13.54 10.75
CA HIS A 175 -1.19 -13.78 12.01
C HIS A 175 -2.67 -13.34 12.00
N GLU A 176 -3.07 -12.47 11.07
CA GLU A 176 -4.47 -12.07 10.83
C GLU A 176 -5.14 -12.87 9.70
N GLY A 177 -4.43 -13.79 9.04
CA GLY A 177 -4.97 -14.68 8.00
C GLY A 177 -4.78 -14.18 6.55
N PHE A 178 -3.98 -13.14 6.33
CA PHE A 178 -3.66 -12.58 5.01
C PHE A 178 -2.21 -12.04 4.98
N TYR A 179 -1.71 -11.65 3.82
CA TYR A 179 -0.32 -11.27 3.60
C TYR A 179 -0.09 -9.77 3.80
N LEU A 180 -0.83 -8.94 3.06
CA LEU A 180 -0.78 -7.48 3.09
C LEU A 180 -2.19 -6.88 3.23
N THR A 181 -2.27 -5.57 3.48
CA THR A 181 -3.52 -4.81 3.58
C THR A 181 -3.70 -3.84 2.42
N ASP A 182 -4.93 -3.41 2.16
CA ASP A 182 -5.30 -2.46 1.10
C ASP A 182 -4.97 -0.97 1.36
N LEU A 183 -4.13 -0.69 2.36
CA LEU A 183 -3.89 0.65 2.89
C LEU A 183 -2.42 1.09 2.73
N VAL A 184 -2.18 2.39 2.96
CA VAL A 184 -0.86 3.04 2.84
C VAL A 184 0.24 2.50 3.77
N ASN A 185 -0.10 1.66 4.76
CA ASN A 185 0.87 0.96 5.60
C ASN A 185 1.49 -0.25 4.88
N CYS A 186 0.90 -0.68 3.77
CA CYS A 186 1.44 -1.60 2.79
C CYS A 186 1.53 -0.87 1.45
N GLN A 187 0.58 -1.15 0.56
CA GLN A 187 0.38 -0.49 -0.72
C GLN A 187 -1.12 -0.28 -0.88
N VAL A 188 -1.53 0.86 -1.42
CA VAL A 188 -2.93 1.12 -1.69
C VAL A 188 -3.41 0.13 -2.74
N TYR A 189 -4.43 -0.66 -2.42
CA TYR A 189 -4.99 -1.67 -3.33
C TYR A 189 -6.52 -1.62 -3.31
N LYS A 190 -7.11 -1.02 -4.33
CA LYS A 190 -8.58 -0.88 -4.44
C LYS A 190 -9.21 -1.92 -5.38
N GLY A 191 -8.45 -2.94 -5.77
CA GLY A 191 -8.90 -4.01 -6.65
C GLY A 191 -8.79 -3.63 -8.13
N ASN A 192 -9.83 -3.94 -8.89
CA ASN A 192 -9.98 -3.67 -10.32
C ASN A 192 -10.68 -2.32 -10.53
N MET A 193 -9.94 -1.28 -10.95
CA MET A 193 -10.46 0.07 -11.11
C MET A 193 -10.63 0.46 -12.58
N TYR A 194 -9.54 0.52 -13.33
CA TYR A 194 -9.46 1.27 -14.59
C TYR A 194 -9.33 0.36 -15.82
N LYS A 195 -8.72 -0.82 -15.66
CA LYS A 195 -8.45 -1.76 -16.76
C LYS A 195 -7.61 -1.13 -17.88
N ASP A 196 -6.70 -0.23 -17.51
CA ASP A 196 -5.80 0.44 -18.45
C ASP A 196 -4.83 -0.57 -19.06
N SER A 197 -4.91 -0.75 -20.39
CA SER A 197 -4.05 -1.67 -21.12
C SER A 197 -2.57 -1.29 -21.01
N ASN A 198 -2.22 -0.01 -20.82
CA ASN A 198 -0.84 0.40 -20.61
C ASN A 198 -0.28 -0.14 -19.29
N ILE A 199 -1.09 -0.12 -18.22
CA ILE A 199 -0.70 -0.67 -16.92
C ILE A 199 -0.56 -2.19 -17.03
N ILE A 200 -1.57 -2.85 -17.60
CA ILE A 200 -1.58 -4.32 -17.78
C ILE A 200 -0.35 -4.77 -18.59
N ASN A 201 -0.11 -4.15 -19.74
CA ASN A 201 1.04 -4.48 -20.60
C ASN A 201 2.38 -4.19 -19.90
N ALA A 202 2.49 -3.11 -19.12
CA ALA A 202 3.73 -2.80 -18.39
C ALA A 202 4.02 -3.82 -17.28
N VAL A 203 2.98 -4.29 -16.58
CA VAL A 203 3.11 -5.35 -15.57
C VAL A 203 3.53 -6.67 -16.24
N GLN A 204 2.88 -7.04 -17.35
CA GLN A 204 3.22 -8.24 -18.13
C GLN A 204 4.64 -8.19 -18.70
N GLU A 205 5.06 -7.06 -19.28
CA GLU A 205 6.42 -6.90 -19.83
C GLU A 205 7.53 -6.91 -18.77
N THR A 206 7.17 -6.77 -17.49
CA THR A 206 8.09 -6.83 -16.35
C THR A 206 7.76 -7.98 -15.41
N GLU A 207 7.03 -8.98 -15.88
CA GLU A 207 6.65 -10.16 -15.10
C GLU A 207 7.90 -10.80 -14.50
N ASN A 208 7.81 -11.21 -13.23
CA ASN A 208 8.90 -11.82 -12.46
C ASN A 208 10.15 -10.93 -12.23
N LEU A 209 10.21 -9.70 -12.75
CA LEU A 209 11.30 -8.78 -12.46
C LEU A 209 11.14 -8.17 -11.07
N ILE A 210 12.20 -8.27 -10.28
CA ILE A 210 12.32 -7.80 -8.90
C ILE A 210 13.69 -7.16 -8.68
N LEU A 211 13.82 -6.40 -7.59
CA LEU A 211 15.08 -5.80 -7.18
C LEU A 211 15.63 -6.52 -5.94
N VAL A 212 16.87 -6.97 -6.03
CA VAL A 212 17.62 -7.59 -4.94
C VAL A 212 18.92 -6.85 -4.68
N ASP A 213 19.45 -6.97 -3.46
CA ASP A 213 20.76 -6.44 -3.13
C ASP A 213 21.90 -7.40 -3.49
N GLU A 214 23.13 -7.03 -3.11
CA GLU A 214 24.34 -7.83 -3.33
C GLU A 214 24.31 -9.22 -2.67
N ASN A 215 23.46 -9.41 -1.65
CA ASN A 215 23.27 -10.68 -0.96
C ASN A 215 22.09 -11.48 -1.52
N MET A 216 21.51 -11.04 -2.65
CA MET A 216 20.32 -11.62 -3.27
C MET A 216 19.05 -11.55 -2.39
N GLU A 217 19.01 -10.63 -1.42
CA GLU A 217 17.81 -10.36 -0.64
C GLU A 217 16.96 -9.28 -1.31
N TYR A 218 15.63 -9.37 -1.22
CA TYR A 218 14.75 -8.29 -1.70
C TYR A 218 15.15 -6.95 -1.09
N ILE A 219 15.30 -5.90 -1.90
CA ILE A 219 15.59 -4.56 -1.36
C ILE A 219 14.37 -3.97 -0.64
N ILE A 220 14.59 -2.99 0.25
CA ILE A 220 13.49 -2.10 0.68
C ILE A 220 13.13 -1.18 -0.50
N ALA A 221 12.13 -1.58 -1.28
CA ALA A 221 11.63 -0.81 -2.43
C ALA A 221 10.58 0.24 -2.01
N SER A 222 11.02 1.26 -1.26
CA SER A 222 10.14 2.38 -0.89
C SER A 222 9.95 3.37 -2.05
N TYR A 223 8.80 4.05 -2.06
CA TYR A 223 8.49 5.09 -3.04
C TYR A 223 7.61 6.17 -2.42
N PHE A 224 7.60 7.35 -3.02
CA PHE A 224 6.88 8.52 -2.52
C PHE A 224 6.39 9.40 -3.68
N SER A 225 5.51 10.36 -3.39
CA SER A 225 4.88 11.18 -4.43
C SER A 225 5.81 12.22 -5.05
N ASN A 226 6.58 12.96 -4.25
CA ASN A 226 7.50 13.99 -4.75
C ASN A 226 8.65 14.21 -3.76
N SER A 227 9.90 14.22 -4.22
CA SER A 227 11.10 14.34 -3.37
C SER A 227 11.37 15.79 -2.93
N GLY A 228 10.76 16.79 -3.55
CA GLY A 228 11.07 18.19 -3.26
C GLY A 228 12.48 18.62 -3.72
N GLY A 229 13.09 17.89 -4.65
CA GLY A 229 14.41 18.19 -5.23
C GLY A 229 15.55 17.31 -4.73
N GLN A 230 15.31 16.49 -3.71
CA GLN A 230 16.33 15.65 -3.06
C GLN A 230 15.67 14.47 -2.35
N THR A 231 16.19 13.25 -2.50
CA THR A 231 15.75 12.08 -1.72
C THR A 231 16.40 12.07 -0.32
N ASN A 232 15.97 11.17 0.56
CA ASN A 232 16.52 10.99 1.90
C ASN A 232 17.39 9.75 1.98
N ASN A 233 18.40 9.77 2.86
CA ASN A 233 18.98 8.53 3.33
C ASN A 233 17.95 7.79 4.18
N VAL A 234 17.94 6.46 4.08
CA VAL A 234 16.99 5.64 4.84
C VAL A 234 17.14 5.79 6.36
N GLU A 235 18.36 6.00 6.86
CA GLU A 235 18.67 6.17 8.28
C GLU A 235 18.24 7.51 8.87
N ASP A 236 17.92 8.48 8.02
CA ASP A 236 17.39 9.77 8.44
C ASP A 236 15.88 9.70 8.69
N VAL A 237 15.22 8.63 8.20
CA VAL A 237 13.77 8.47 8.30
C VAL A 237 13.35 7.26 9.13
N TRP A 238 14.00 6.12 8.97
CA TRP A 238 13.61 4.86 9.62
C TRP A 238 14.68 4.26 10.51
N SER A 239 15.73 3.67 9.93
CA SER A 239 16.63 2.80 10.72
C SER A 239 18.06 2.73 10.18
N LYS A 240 18.55 1.55 9.79
CA LYS A 240 19.95 1.32 9.41
C LYS A 240 20.21 1.84 8.00
N ALA A 241 21.40 2.40 7.83
CA ALA A 241 21.93 2.78 6.53
C ALA A 241 21.94 1.60 5.56
N LEU A 242 21.48 1.83 4.33
CA LEU A 242 21.49 0.86 3.24
C LEU A 242 22.21 1.46 2.03
N PRO A 243 23.10 0.69 1.35
CA PRO A 243 23.92 1.22 0.26
C PRO A 243 23.09 1.72 -0.93
N TYR A 244 21.90 1.14 -1.15
CA TYR A 244 21.00 1.49 -2.25
C TYR A 244 19.91 2.53 -1.90
N LEU A 245 19.77 2.94 -0.63
CA LEU A 245 18.84 3.99 -0.20
C LEU A 245 19.59 5.21 0.34
N ARG A 246 20.24 5.92 -0.57
CA ARG A 246 21.03 7.11 -0.30
C ARG A 246 20.37 8.36 -0.88
N SER A 247 20.57 9.48 -0.20
CA SER A 247 20.14 10.79 -0.69
C SER A 247 20.82 11.11 -2.01
N ILE A 248 20.03 11.37 -3.04
CA ILE A 248 20.46 11.86 -4.34
C ILE A 248 19.73 13.16 -4.70
N HIS A 249 20.34 13.95 -5.58
CA HIS A 249 19.66 15.10 -6.18
C HIS A 249 18.62 14.61 -7.19
N ASP A 250 17.40 15.15 -7.11
CA ASP A 250 16.28 14.78 -7.99
C ASP A 250 15.70 16.03 -8.66
N PRO A 251 16.24 16.42 -9.82
CA PRO A 251 15.77 17.60 -10.53
C PRO A 251 14.40 17.42 -11.18
N TYR A 252 13.96 16.17 -11.41
CA TYR A 252 12.72 15.86 -12.12
C TYR A 252 11.47 16.07 -11.25
N SER A 253 11.63 16.06 -9.93
CA SER A 253 10.53 16.39 -9.00
C SER A 253 10.19 17.88 -8.92
N MET A 254 11.10 18.75 -9.35
CA MET A 254 10.96 20.20 -9.19
C MET A 254 9.84 20.74 -10.09
N GLY A 255 8.96 21.56 -9.52
CA GLY A 255 7.82 22.14 -10.23
C GLY A 255 6.69 21.15 -10.53
N GLY A 256 6.84 19.87 -10.18
CA GLY A 256 5.81 18.86 -10.34
C GLY A 256 4.64 18.98 -9.36
N ILE A 257 3.66 18.10 -9.52
CA ILE A 257 2.54 17.97 -8.57
C ILE A 257 3.09 17.70 -7.17
N ASN A 258 2.51 18.35 -6.16
CA ASN A 258 2.93 18.27 -4.76
C ASN A 258 4.35 18.77 -4.46
N TYR A 259 4.99 19.51 -5.37
CA TYR A 259 6.33 20.05 -5.14
C TYR A 259 6.38 21.11 -4.04
N VAL A 260 5.45 22.07 -3.98
CA VAL A 260 5.42 23.12 -2.94
C VAL A 260 4.20 22.97 -2.05
N TRP A 261 4.36 23.23 -0.76
CA TRP A 261 3.26 23.37 0.17
C TRP A 261 3.54 24.42 1.25
N GLU A 262 2.48 24.99 1.81
CA GLU A 262 2.56 25.91 2.93
C GLU A 262 1.56 25.53 4.03
N LYS A 263 1.97 25.70 5.29
CA LYS A 263 1.10 25.56 6.46
C LYS A 263 1.35 26.69 7.45
N LYS A 264 0.28 27.31 7.93
CA LYS A 264 0.34 28.32 9.00
C LYS A 264 0.13 27.65 10.36
N ILE A 265 1.00 27.95 11.32
CA ILE A 265 0.95 27.43 12.69
C ILE A 265 1.05 28.61 13.66
N LEU A 266 0.22 28.62 14.71
CA LEU A 266 0.28 29.66 15.74
C LEU A 266 1.62 29.56 16.51
N LYS A 267 2.34 30.67 16.64
CA LYS A 267 3.67 30.69 17.28
C LYS A 267 3.64 30.12 18.69
N SER A 268 2.63 30.49 19.49
CA SER A 268 2.48 29.98 20.86
C SER A 268 2.29 28.47 20.93
N LYS A 269 1.54 27.87 19.98
CA LYS A 269 1.36 26.41 19.91
C LYS A 269 2.65 25.70 19.51
N TRP A 270 3.41 26.27 18.58
CA TRP A 270 4.70 25.72 18.17
C TRP A 270 5.70 25.69 19.33
N LEU A 271 5.86 26.82 20.02
CA LEU A 271 6.79 26.91 21.15
C LEU A 271 6.38 25.99 22.32
N ASN A 272 5.08 25.94 22.63
CA ASN A 272 4.55 25.02 23.65
C ASN A 272 4.80 23.55 23.30
N TYR A 273 4.65 23.18 22.02
CA TYR A 273 4.97 21.85 21.52
C TYR A 273 6.45 21.50 21.69
N LEU A 274 7.35 22.44 21.37
CA LEU A 274 8.80 22.22 21.52
C LEU A 274 9.21 22.05 22.99
N ASP A 275 8.71 22.91 23.86
CA ASP A 275 8.97 22.86 25.30
C ASP A 275 8.44 21.55 25.92
N LYS A 276 7.17 21.21 25.70
CA LYS A 276 6.56 20.03 26.32
C LYS A 276 7.12 18.69 25.84
N ASN A 277 7.43 18.57 24.55
CA ASN A 277 7.83 17.28 23.98
C ASN A 277 9.34 17.08 23.95
N PHE A 278 10.14 18.16 23.97
CA PHE A 278 11.59 18.08 23.81
C PHE A 278 12.37 18.87 24.87
N GLN A 279 11.70 19.48 25.85
CA GLN A 279 12.32 20.35 26.86
C GLN A 279 13.16 21.46 26.22
N TYR A 280 12.72 21.93 25.05
CA TYR A 280 13.44 22.91 24.26
C TYR A 280 13.41 24.28 24.97
N PRO A 281 14.56 24.94 25.19
CA PRO A 281 14.63 26.16 26.00
C PRO A 281 14.15 27.38 25.20
N VAL A 282 12.83 27.51 25.06
CA VAL A 282 12.17 28.60 24.31
C VAL A 282 12.41 30.00 24.92
N ASN A 283 12.93 30.07 26.16
CA ASN A 283 13.30 31.33 26.82
C ASN A 283 14.72 31.80 26.47
N ASN A 284 15.56 30.93 25.90
CA ASN A 284 16.88 31.31 25.40
C ASN A 284 16.73 31.98 24.03
N VAL A 285 17.31 33.17 23.85
CA VAL A 285 17.13 34.00 22.64
C VAL A 285 17.61 33.28 21.36
N GLU A 286 18.75 32.60 21.43
CA GLU A 286 19.33 31.89 20.27
C GLU A 286 18.48 30.67 19.90
N ALA A 287 18.08 29.88 20.90
CA ALA A 287 17.21 28.73 20.71
C ALA A 287 15.84 29.16 20.17
N LEU A 288 15.27 30.24 20.71
CA LEU A 288 14.02 30.81 20.22
C LEU A 288 14.16 31.21 18.75
N ASN A 289 15.17 31.97 18.38
CA ASN A 289 15.38 32.39 17.00
C ASN A 289 15.56 31.19 16.05
N ALA A 290 16.33 30.18 16.45
CA ALA A 290 16.54 28.96 15.66
C ALA A 290 15.24 28.17 15.43
N ALA A 291 14.35 28.11 16.43
CA ALA A 291 13.06 27.45 16.33
C ALA A 291 12.04 28.21 15.46
N LEU A 292 12.19 29.54 15.33
CA LEU A 292 11.26 30.40 14.60
C LEU A 292 11.71 30.68 13.14
N ASN A 293 13.00 30.57 12.84
CA ASN A 293 13.60 30.92 11.54
C ASN A 293 14.43 29.77 10.91
N PHE A 294 14.02 28.53 11.15
CA PHE A 294 14.69 27.35 10.61
C PHE A 294 14.64 27.31 9.08
N LYS A 295 15.77 27.11 8.40
CA LYS A 295 15.85 27.02 6.94
C LYS A 295 16.57 25.75 6.51
N GLN A 296 16.05 25.12 5.45
CA GLN A 296 16.67 23.95 4.82
C GLN A 296 17.00 24.26 3.36
N GLU A 297 18.29 24.35 3.04
CA GLU A 297 18.78 24.35 1.65
C GLU A 297 19.03 22.93 1.13
N ILE A 298 19.41 22.04 2.05
CA ILE A 298 19.48 20.59 1.89
C ILE A 298 18.56 19.94 2.93
N ARG A 299 18.15 18.69 2.70
CA ARG A 299 17.34 17.95 3.69
C ARG A 299 18.17 17.66 4.94
N HIS A 300 17.69 18.11 6.09
CA HIS A 300 18.23 17.76 7.40
C HIS A 300 17.44 16.63 8.05
N LYS A 301 18.08 15.91 8.98
CA LYS A 301 17.43 14.90 9.82
C LYS A 301 16.72 15.55 11.03
N TYR A 302 17.34 16.58 11.58
CA TYR A 302 16.92 17.21 12.83
C TYR A 302 16.58 18.69 12.64
N LEU A 303 15.63 19.16 13.42
CA LEU A 303 15.38 20.57 13.68
C LEU A 303 16.41 21.02 14.73
N VAL A 304 17.22 22.03 14.40
CA VAL A 304 18.32 22.55 15.26
C VAL A 304 19.31 21.43 15.63
N ASP A 305 19.98 20.93 14.59
CA ASP A 305 20.80 19.70 14.55
C ASP A 305 21.84 19.57 15.68
N TRP A 306 22.58 20.65 15.97
CA TRP A 306 23.77 20.59 16.82
C TRP A 306 23.51 20.49 18.32
N VAL A 307 22.32 20.84 18.80
CA VAL A 307 22.08 21.00 20.25
C VAL A 307 20.93 20.13 20.75
N TYR A 308 19.81 20.07 20.03
CA TYR A 308 18.58 19.45 20.55
C TYR A 308 18.12 18.23 19.78
N GLN A 309 18.65 18.01 18.57
CA GLN A 309 18.40 16.82 17.75
C GLN A 309 16.92 16.45 17.65
N ILE A 310 16.04 17.44 17.46
CA ILE A 310 14.59 17.22 17.39
C ILE A 310 14.26 16.55 16.04
N PRO A 311 13.77 15.30 16.00
CA PRO A 311 13.59 14.59 14.72
C PRO A 311 12.52 15.24 13.84
N LEU A 312 12.87 15.61 12.61
CA LEU A 312 11.91 16.21 11.68
C LEU A 312 10.80 15.24 11.27
N THR A 313 11.05 13.93 11.32
CA THR A 313 10.04 12.89 11.13
C THR A 313 8.94 12.94 12.18
N GLN A 314 9.30 13.19 13.45
CA GLN A 314 8.36 13.34 14.54
C GLN A 314 7.54 14.63 14.38
N VAL A 315 8.20 15.74 14.07
CA VAL A 315 7.53 17.03 13.77
C VAL A 315 6.54 16.87 12.62
N ARG A 316 6.94 16.22 11.52
CA ARG A 316 6.06 15.95 10.37
C ARG A 316 4.83 15.16 10.79
N LYS A 317 4.99 14.12 11.60
CA LYS A 317 3.90 13.27 12.06
C LYS A 317 2.92 14.05 12.94
N ASP A 318 3.43 14.72 13.98
CA ASP A 318 2.61 15.39 15.00
C ASP A 318 1.85 16.59 14.42
N TRP A 319 2.47 17.28 13.45
CA TRP A 319 1.86 18.41 12.78
C TRP A 319 1.20 18.04 11.46
N ASN A 320 1.12 16.76 11.09
CA ASN A 320 0.56 16.29 9.83
C ASN A 320 1.06 17.10 8.61
N LEU A 321 2.39 17.23 8.49
CA LEU A 321 3.06 17.92 7.38
C LEU A 321 3.26 16.95 6.21
N LYS A 322 3.32 17.49 4.98
CA LYS A 322 3.46 16.66 3.78
C LYS A 322 4.83 15.97 3.66
N SER A 323 5.89 16.63 4.14
CA SER A 323 7.27 16.14 4.11
C SER A 323 8.08 16.68 5.30
N THR A 324 9.30 16.17 5.47
CA THR A 324 10.30 16.69 6.43
C THR A 324 11.13 17.84 5.85
N TYR A 325 10.97 18.16 4.56
CA TYR A 325 11.75 19.18 3.88
C TYR A 325 11.00 20.51 3.88
N PHE A 326 11.21 21.31 4.93
CA PHE A 326 10.54 22.60 5.10
C PHE A 326 11.39 23.62 5.82
N SER A 327 11.07 24.88 5.58
CA SER A 327 11.62 26.04 6.28
C SER A 327 10.51 26.75 7.04
N ILE A 328 10.85 27.34 8.19
CA ILE A 328 9.96 28.08 9.08
C ILE A 328 10.32 29.56 8.97
N PHE A 329 9.30 30.40 8.84
CA PHE A 329 9.44 31.85 8.79
C PHE A 329 8.53 32.50 9.83
N ASP A 330 9.11 33.38 10.65
CA ASP A 330 8.36 34.16 11.64
C ASP A 330 7.57 35.29 10.99
N ASN A 331 6.25 35.32 11.18
CA ASN A 331 5.35 36.38 10.72
C ASN A 331 4.58 37.02 11.90
N GLY A 332 5.20 37.14 13.07
CA GLY A 332 4.60 37.76 14.25
C GLY A 332 3.79 36.77 15.07
N GLU A 333 2.47 36.74 14.91
CA GLU A 333 1.61 35.82 15.68
C GLU A 333 1.68 34.36 15.14
N TYR A 334 1.96 34.22 13.84
CA TYR A 334 1.98 32.94 13.14
C TYR A 334 3.35 32.64 12.54
N LEU A 335 3.63 31.35 12.38
CA LEU A 335 4.76 30.82 11.63
C LEU A 335 4.26 30.26 10.30
N SER A 336 4.95 30.60 9.22
CA SER A 336 4.74 30.01 7.90
C SER A 336 5.74 28.89 7.70
N PHE A 337 5.24 27.66 7.61
CA PHE A 337 6.01 26.48 7.25
C PHE A 337 5.89 26.32 5.74
N LYS A 338 6.97 26.60 5.01
CA LYS A 338 7.03 26.41 3.56
C LYS A 338 7.89 25.20 3.28
N GLY A 339 7.30 24.17 2.71
CA GLY A 339 7.99 22.93 2.43
C GLY A 339 7.91 22.48 0.98
N LYS A 340 8.75 21.48 0.70
CA LYS A 340 8.92 20.88 -0.60
C LYS A 340 8.63 19.38 -0.56
N GLY A 341 8.02 18.88 -1.62
CA GLY A 341 7.71 17.46 -1.81
C GLY A 341 6.58 16.91 -0.92
N PHE A 342 6.29 15.63 -1.12
CA PHE A 342 5.25 14.90 -0.40
C PHE A 342 5.71 13.45 -0.24
N GLY A 343 5.84 13.02 1.02
CA GLY A 343 6.16 11.64 1.39
C GLY A 343 7.36 11.58 2.33
N HIS A 344 7.88 10.37 2.54
CA HIS A 344 9.10 10.17 3.33
C HIS A 344 10.36 10.66 2.60
N GLY A 345 10.38 10.60 1.27
CA GLY A 345 11.54 10.99 0.47
C GLY A 345 12.62 9.91 0.36
N VAL A 346 12.46 8.77 1.05
CA VAL A 346 13.30 7.56 0.90
C VAL A 346 12.85 6.71 -0.27
#